data_AF-A0A1V8UB70-F1
#
_entry.id   AF-A0A1V8UB70-F1
#
_cell.length_a   1.000
_cell.length_b   1.000
_cell.length_c   1.000
_cell.angle_alpha   90.00
_cell.angle_beta   90.00
_cell.angle_gamma   90.00
#
_symmetry.space_group_name_H-M   'P 1'
#
loop_
_entity.id
_entity.type
_entity.pdbx_description
1 polymer ?
#
loop_
_entity_poly.entity_id
_entity_poly.type
_entity_poly.pdbx_seq_one_letter_code
_entity_poly.pdbx_strand_id
1 'polypeptide(L)'
;MGSVRGWMTIPHDKKWIRWSSYQEWYELYCHPESDHELYRYFDFYLKGKDNGWEKDTPRVRWSALQFGNREAIDNIEYEDFPVPGTDYRELFLHNGTLNSEPAKETSVSTYDSTNKDDFADFTYTFKDKTRLVGLPKAVLYVSCEEKDDLIIFVTLRKRDAKGNLLMHLNFPFKAMPYDTIEAIPTKEQAVLNLHKGSMGILRASHRAYDPARSLHPQFPFHPHDKEEKITPGTIVKLEIGIWSIGYDFDAGESISVQIGGQLPAFTEYDAFSKPRPEHEKNKGTHKIHTGPEHPSSIILPFIPQ
;
A
#
# COMPACT_ATOMS: atom_id res chain seq x y z
N MET A 1 7.52 3.94 -2.50
CA MET A 1 8.33 4.30 -1.31
C MET A 1 9.41 5.35 -1.57
N GLY A 2 9.96 5.49 -2.79
CA GLY A 2 11.08 6.42 -3.07
C GLY A 2 10.77 7.90 -2.76
N SER A 3 9.64 8.43 -3.24
CA SER A 3 9.27 9.84 -3.02
C SER A 3 9.08 10.17 -1.53
N VAL A 4 8.43 9.29 -0.77
CA VAL A 4 8.30 9.41 0.70
C VAL A 4 9.66 9.35 1.40
N ARG A 5 10.52 8.41 1.01
CA ARG A 5 11.89 8.36 1.53
C ARG A 5 12.64 9.67 1.25
N GLY A 6 12.52 10.21 0.04
CA GLY A 6 13.08 11.51 -0.34
C GLY A 6 12.61 12.61 0.61
N TRP A 7 11.30 12.75 0.80
CA TRP A 7 10.70 13.67 1.76
C TRP A 7 11.31 13.53 3.17
N MET A 8 11.36 12.31 3.69
CA MET A 8 11.82 12.04 5.06
C MET A 8 13.33 12.24 5.24
N THR A 9 14.13 12.25 4.18
CA THR A 9 15.60 12.29 4.26
C THR A 9 16.24 13.57 3.73
N ILE A 10 15.48 14.46 3.05
CA ILE A 10 15.98 15.78 2.68
C ILE A 10 16.41 16.55 3.95
N PRO A 11 17.66 17.07 4.01
CA PRO A 11 18.28 17.58 5.24
C PRO A 11 17.88 19.03 5.59
N HIS A 12 16.89 19.60 4.90
CA HIS A 12 16.42 20.97 5.13
C HIS A 12 14.89 21.05 5.13
N ASP A 13 14.35 22.13 5.71
CA ASP A 13 12.92 22.29 5.90
C ASP A 13 12.18 22.95 4.74
N LYS A 14 12.92 23.54 3.78
CA LYS A 14 12.42 24.12 2.53
C LYS A 14 12.01 23.04 1.52
N LYS A 15 11.08 22.19 1.93
CA LYS A 15 10.57 21.06 1.17
C LYS A 15 9.05 21.03 1.26
N TRP A 16 8.43 20.60 0.16
CA TRP A 16 6.99 20.38 0.05
C TRP A 16 6.74 19.02 -0.59
N ILE A 17 5.69 18.33 -0.15
CA ILE A 17 5.21 17.09 -0.78
C ILE A 17 3.71 17.22 -1.04
N ARG A 18 3.33 16.92 -2.29
CA ARG A 18 1.94 16.73 -2.70
C ARG A 18 1.79 15.28 -3.13
N TRP A 19 0.95 14.53 -2.43
CA TRP A 19 0.61 13.16 -2.79
C TRP A 19 -0.76 13.15 -3.43
N SER A 20 -0.81 12.83 -4.72
CA SER A 20 -1.98 12.99 -5.58
C SER A 20 -2.75 11.68 -5.77
N SER A 21 -4.03 11.80 -6.11
CA SER A 21 -4.91 10.68 -6.47
C SER A 21 -4.89 10.34 -7.97
N TYR A 22 -4.21 11.15 -8.78
CA TYR A 22 -4.17 11.00 -10.22
C TYR A 22 -2.97 10.19 -10.71
N GLN A 23 -3.10 9.64 -11.91
CA GLN A 23 -2.02 9.00 -12.65
C GLN A 23 -0.95 10.06 -13.02
N GLU A 24 0.32 9.67 -12.92
CA GLU A 24 1.51 10.52 -13.12
C GLU A 24 1.44 11.45 -14.34
N TRP A 25 1.17 10.92 -15.54
CA TRP A 25 1.16 11.73 -16.76
C TRP A 25 -0.06 12.63 -16.86
N TYR A 26 -1.21 12.20 -16.36
CA TYR A 26 -2.38 13.07 -16.30
C TYR A 26 -2.15 14.22 -15.33
N GLU A 27 -1.61 13.96 -14.16
CA GLU A 27 -1.29 15.01 -13.20
C GLU A 27 -0.29 16.01 -13.80
N LEU A 28 0.77 15.52 -14.42
CA LEU A 28 1.82 16.38 -14.99
C LEU A 28 1.34 17.20 -16.18
N TYR A 29 0.56 16.62 -17.10
CA TYR A 29 0.31 17.25 -18.40
C TYR A 29 -1.14 17.70 -18.61
N CYS A 30 -2.08 17.23 -17.81
CA CYS A 30 -3.51 17.49 -18.00
C CYS A 30 -4.16 18.24 -16.84
N HIS A 31 -3.56 18.23 -15.64
CA HIS A 31 -4.08 18.95 -14.48
C HIS A 31 -3.50 20.38 -14.42
N PRO A 32 -4.30 21.43 -14.68
CA PRO A 32 -3.77 22.79 -14.87
C PRO A 32 -2.98 23.35 -13.68
N GLU A 33 -3.34 22.93 -12.45
CA GLU A 33 -2.68 23.41 -11.24
C GLU A 33 -1.26 22.84 -11.04
N SER A 34 -0.91 21.71 -11.66
CA SER A 34 0.41 21.09 -11.50
C SER A 34 1.53 21.98 -12.04
N ASP A 35 1.38 22.44 -13.29
CA ASP A 35 2.36 23.33 -13.92
C ASP A 35 2.39 24.70 -13.25
N HIS A 36 1.23 25.26 -12.92
CA HIS A 36 1.14 26.55 -12.26
C HIS A 36 1.86 26.56 -10.91
N GLU A 37 1.67 25.51 -10.11
CA GLU A 37 2.33 25.35 -8.83
C GLU A 37 3.85 25.15 -8.97
N LEU A 38 4.29 24.33 -9.93
CA LEU A 38 5.71 24.14 -10.23
C LEU A 38 6.38 25.45 -10.67
N TYR A 39 5.72 26.24 -11.51
CA TYR A 39 6.21 27.55 -11.92
C TYR A 39 6.26 28.54 -10.75
N ARG A 40 5.28 28.51 -9.85
CA ARG A 40 5.30 29.34 -8.62
C ARG A 40 6.50 28.99 -7.75
N TYR A 41 6.82 27.71 -7.57
CA TYR A 41 8.03 27.26 -6.87
C TYR A 41 9.32 27.77 -7.54
N PHE A 42 9.45 27.59 -8.87
CA PHE A 42 10.63 28.04 -9.60
C PHE A 42 10.77 29.56 -9.67
N ASP A 43 9.67 30.30 -9.78
CA ASP A 43 9.69 31.76 -9.74
C ASP A 43 10.23 32.28 -8.39
N PHE A 44 9.91 31.60 -7.28
CA PHE A 44 10.43 31.96 -5.96
C PHE A 44 11.94 31.67 -5.85
N TYR A 45 12.37 30.42 -6.08
CA TYR A 45 13.74 30.01 -5.84
C TYR A 45 14.74 30.34 -6.95
N LEU A 46 14.31 30.33 -8.21
CA LEU A 46 15.21 30.53 -9.36
C LEU A 46 15.20 31.96 -9.88
N LYS A 47 14.10 32.71 -9.68
CA LYS A 47 13.98 34.10 -10.14
C LYS A 47 13.91 35.12 -9.01
N GLY A 48 13.87 34.69 -7.75
CA GLY A 48 13.81 35.57 -6.59
C GLY A 48 12.51 36.39 -6.50
N LYS A 49 11.42 35.93 -7.09
CA LYS A 49 10.13 36.62 -6.99
C LYS A 49 9.51 36.38 -5.62
N ASP A 50 9.11 37.44 -4.94
CA ASP A 50 8.31 37.35 -3.71
C ASP A 50 6.84 37.06 -4.05
N ASN A 51 6.52 35.78 -4.26
CA ASN A 51 5.19 35.30 -4.61
C ASN A 51 4.50 34.54 -3.45
N GLY A 52 5.03 34.67 -2.23
CA GLY A 52 4.49 34.04 -1.03
C GLY A 52 4.67 32.52 -0.90
N TRP A 53 5.43 31.85 -1.79
CA TRP A 53 5.56 30.37 -1.79
C TRP A 53 5.81 29.75 -0.41
N GLU A 54 6.87 30.20 0.29
CA GLU A 54 7.23 29.61 1.59
C GLU A 54 6.19 29.86 2.69
N LYS A 55 5.34 30.88 2.53
CA LYS A 55 4.33 31.29 3.52
C LYS A 55 2.98 30.63 3.27
N ASP A 56 2.56 30.59 2.01
CA ASP A 56 1.18 30.26 1.65
C ASP A 56 1.03 28.79 1.22
N THR A 57 2.12 28.10 0.85
CA THR A 57 2.05 26.72 0.37
C THR A 57 2.18 25.72 1.53
N PRO A 58 1.15 24.88 1.79
CA PRO A 58 1.21 23.86 2.82
C PRO A 58 2.32 22.83 2.55
N ARG A 59 3.14 22.53 3.56
CA ARG A 59 4.31 21.63 3.44
C ARG A 59 3.92 20.22 2.99
N VAL A 60 2.81 19.72 3.52
CA VAL A 60 2.28 18.40 3.18
C VAL A 60 0.85 18.53 2.73
N ARG A 61 0.58 18.07 1.51
CA ARG A 61 -0.77 17.83 1.00
C ARG A 61 -0.88 16.38 0.59
N TRP A 62 -1.95 15.72 0.99
CA TRP A 62 -2.17 14.31 0.71
C TRP A 62 -3.60 14.07 0.24
N SER A 63 -3.77 13.19 -0.73
CA SER A 63 -5.09 12.77 -1.20
C SER A 63 -5.64 11.58 -0.40
N ALA A 64 -6.93 11.61 -0.10
CA ALA A 64 -7.66 10.47 0.45
C ALA A 64 -8.55 9.84 -0.62
N LEU A 65 -8.25 8.61 -1.01
CA LEU A 65 -9.02 7.85 -1.98
C LEU A 65 -10.29 7.31 -1.31
N GLN A 66 -11.44 7.66 -1.88
CA GLN A 66 -12.73 7.17 -1.42
C GLN A 66 -13.12 5.82 -2.06
N PHE A 67 -12.49 5.46 -3.18
CA PHE A 67 -12.83 4.28 -4.00
C PHE A 67 -14.29 4.24 -4.49
N GLY A 68 -14.54 3.34 -5.43
CA GLY A 68 -15.82 3.21 -6.12
C GLY A 68 -16.02 4.39 -7.09
N ASN A 69 -17.28 4.62 -7.46
CA ASN A 69 -17.66 5.71 -8.36
C ASN A 69 -17.67 7.08 -7.64
N ARG A 70 -16.55 7.44 -7.00
CA ARG A 70 -16.35 8.66 -6.23
C ARG A 70 -14.96 9.25 -6.50
N GLU A 71 -14.90 10.57 -6.59
CA GLU A 71 -13.64 11.31 -6.66
C GLU A 71 -12.85 11.17 -5.35
N ALA A 72 -11.52 11.30 -5.41
CA ALA A 72 -10.72 11.42 -4.20
C ALA A 72 -10.95 12.78 -3.51
N ILE A 73 -10.57 12.87 -2.24
CA ILE A 73 -10.46 14.15 -1.54
C ILE A 73 -9.00 14.58 -1.59
N ASP A 74 -8.66 15.44 -2.55
CA ASP A 74 -7.30 15.92 -2.77
C ASP A 74 -6.94 17.12 -1.88
N ASN A 75 -5.64 17.43 -1.81
CA ASN A 75 -5.08 18.60 -1.13
C ASN A 75 -5.43 18.71 0.37
N ILE A 76 -5.59 17.58 1.07
CA ILE A 76 -5.75 17.60 2.53
C ILE A 76 -4.41 18.01 3.14
N GLU A 77 -4.42 19.11 3.89
CA GLU A 77 -3.23 19.68 4.50
C GLU A 77 -2.85 18.95 5.80
N TYR A 78 -1.58 18.65 5.95
CA TYR A 78 -1.00 18.11 7.19
C TYR A 78 0.24 18.91 7.58
N GLU A 79 0.57 18.87 8.87
CA GLU A 79 1.77 19.54 9.41
C GLU A 79 3.07 18.90 8.88
N ASP A 80 3.12 17.57 8.85
CA ASP A 80 4.26 16.78 8.36
C ASP A 80 3.80 15.40 7.84
N PHE A 81 4.73 14.63 7.27
CA PHE A 81 4.54 13.24 6.88
C PHE A 81 5.72 12.37 7.37
N PRO A 82 5.47 11.22 8.05
CA PRO A 82 4.16 10.70 8.48
C PRO A 82 3.40 11.68 9.37
N VAL A 83 2.07 11.65 9.30
CA VAL A 83 1.22 12.67 9.95
C VAL A 83 1.46 12.67 11.47
N PRO A 84 1.78 13.83 12.09
CA PRO A 84 1.91 13.91 13.54
C PRO A 84 0.66 13.43 14.27
N GLY A 85 0.82 12.66 15.34
CA GLY A 85 -0.30 12.09 16.09
C GLY A 85 -0.99 10.90 15.42
N THR A 86 -0.45 10.34 14.32
CA THR A 86 -0.97 9.10 13.73
C THR A 86 -1.03 7.98 14.77
N ASP A 87 -2.20 7.38 14.92
CA ASP A 87 -2.46 6.22 15.76
C ASP A 87 -2.22 4.93 14.95
N TYR A 88 -1.01 4.39 15.05
CA TYR A 88 -0.64 3.13 14.40
C TYR A 88 -1.22 1.95 15.18
N ARG A 89 -2.36 1.44 14.71
CA ARG A 89 -3.03 0.28 15.33
C ARG A 89 -2.56 -1.01 14.71
N GLU A 90 -2.10 -1.93 15.54
CA GLU A 90 -1.82 -3.30 15.17
C GLU A 90 -3.09 -4.15 15.26
N LEU A 91 -3.43 -4.83 14.16
CA LEU A 91 -4.58 -5.71 14.05
C LEU A 91 -4.09 -7.12 13.67
N PHE A 92 -4.42 -8.11 14.49
CA PHE A 92 -3.97 -9.49 14.34
C PHE A 92 -4.90 -10.28 13.41
N LEU A 93 -4.28 -11.11 12.57
CA LEU A 93 -4.96 -11.95 11.60
C LEU A 93 -5.44 -13.22 12.29
N HIS A 94 -6.74 -13.53 12.23
CA HIS A 94 -7.27 -14.87 12.51
C HIS A 94 -8.74 -14.99 12.07
N ASN A 95 -9.17 -16.21 11.74
CA ASN A 95 -10.56 -16.52 11.36
C ASN A 95 -11.10 -15.65 10.20
N GLY A 96 -10.26 -15.30 9.22
CA GLY A 96 -10.63 -14.43 8.09
C GLY A 96 -10.91 -12.97 8.48
N THR A 97 -10.52 -12.57 9.69
CA THR A 97 -10.76 -11.24 10.25
C THR A 97 -9.49 -10.61 10.80
N LEU A 98 -9.54 -9.30 10.98
CA LEU A 98 -8.51 -8.50 11.65
C LEU A 98 -9.03 -8.07 13.02
N ASN A 99 -8.25 -8.33 14.07
CA ASN A 99 -8.70 -8.23 15.46
C ASN A 99 -7.74 -7.38 16.28
N SER A 100 -8.24 -6.69 17.31
CA SER A 100 -7.38 -5.90 18.21
C SER A 100 -6.46 -6.75 19.09
N GLU A 101 -6.82 -8.02 19.30
CA GLU A 101 -6.06 -8.95 20.14
C GLU A 101 -5.59 -10.17 19.33
N PRO A 102 -4.41 -10.73 19.65
CA PRO A 102 -3.93 -11.96 19.04
C PRO A 102 -4.89 -13.14 19.24
N ALA A 103 -4.81 -14.12 18.34
CA ALA A 103 -5.53 -15.37 18.52
C ALA A 103 -5.02 -16.12 19.75
N LYS A 104 -5.95 -16.70 20.53
CA LYS A 104 -5.62 -17.52 21.71
C LYS A 104 -5.19 -18.94 21.35
N GLU A 105 -5.58 -19.40 20.17
CA GLU A 105 -5.30 -20.73 19.65
C GLU A 105 -4.47 -20.62 18.38
N THR A 106 -3.59 -21.59 18.16
CA THR A 106 -2.80 -21.67 16.94
C THR A 106 -3.68 -22.10 15.77
N SER A 107 -3.57 -21.38 14.67
CA SER A 107 -4.25 -21.69 13.41
C SER A 107 -3.36 -21.38 12.22
N VAL A 108 -3.70 -21.96 11.08
CA VAL A 108 -2.95 -21.82 9.83
C VAL A 108 -3.93 -21.50 8.71
N SER A 109 -3.66 -20.41 7.99
CA SER A 109 -4.33 -20.10 6.72
C SER A 109 -3.41 -20.49 5.56
N THR A 110 -3.96 -20.97 4.46
CA THR A 110 -3.18 -21.46 3.31
C THR A 110 -3.68 -20.88 2.00
N TYR A 111 -2.79 -20.78 1.01
CA TYR A 111 -3.13 -20.46 -0.36
C TYR A 111 -2.12 -21.09 -1.33
N ASP A 112 -2.56 -21.42 -2.54
CA ASP A 112 -1.68 -21.82 -3.64
C ASP A 112 -0.85 -20.61 -4.10
N SER A 113 0.45 -20.65 -3.78
CA SER A 113 1.37 -19.57 -4.09
C SER A 113 1.62 -19.37 -5.59
N THR A 114 1.22 -20.33 -6.42
CA THR A 114 1.38 -20.31 -7.88
C THR A 114 0.15 -19.77 -8.60
N ASN A 115 -0.98 -19.67 -7.91
CA ASN A 115 -2.23 -19.16 -8.45
C ASN A 115 -2.42 -17.68 -8.07
N LYS A 116 -2.61 -16.81 -9.07
CA LYS A 116 -2.82 -15.38 -8.84
C LYS A 116 -4.16 -15.02 -8.21
N ASP A 117 -5.13 -15.93 -8.32
CA ASP A 117 -6.48 -15.73 -7.81
C ASP A 117 -6.71 -16.43 -6.46
N ASP A 118 -5.69 -17.11 -5.92
CA ASP A 118 -5.73 -17.74 -4.59
C ASP A 118 -4.90 -16.94 -3.58
N PHE A 119 -5.55 -16.56 -2.49
CA PHE A 119 -4.98 -15.72 -1.43
C PHE A 119 -5.76 -15.92 -0.13
N ALA A 120 -5.09 -15.71 1.00
CA ALA A 120 -5.77 -15.57 2.28
C ALA A 120 -6.27 -14.13 2.45
N ASP A 121 -7.52 -13.97 2.89
CA ASP A 121 -8.17 -12.66 3.06
C ASP A 121 -8.60 -12.43 4.51
N PHE A 122 -8.21 -11.28 5.07
CA PHE A 122 -8.55 -10.87 6.43
C PHE A 122 -9.18 -9.49 6.40
N THR A 123 -10.39 -9.37 6.95
CA THR A 123 -11.18 -8.13 6.86
C THR A 123 -11.35 -7.42 8.21
N TYR A 124 -11.27 -6.09 8.21
CA TYR A 124 -11.70 -5.21 9.30
C TYR A 124 -12.79 -4.26 8.80
N THR A 125 -13.97 -4.29 9.43
CA THR A 125 -15.09 -3.38 9.09
C THR A 125 -15.10 -2.18 10.04
N PHE A 126 -15.13 -0.98 9.47
CA PHE A 126 -15.14 0.26 10.23
C PHE A 126 -16.56 0.56 10.74
N LYS A 127 -16.68 0.85 12.04
CA LYS A 127 -17.97 1.23 12.65
C LYS A 127 -18.35 2.68 12.37
N ASP A 128 -17.33 3.54 12.27
CA ASP A 128 -17.47 4.96 12.05
C ASP A 128 -16.65 5.37 10.83
N LYS A 129 -16.95 6.54 10.27
CA LYS A 129 -16.13 7.13 9.21
C LYS A 129 -14.68 7.16 9.67
N THR A 130 -13.74 6.68 8.86
CA THR A 130 -12.35 6.51 9.25
C THR A 130 -11.43 6.90 8.12
N ARG A 131 -10.36 7.63 8.43
CA ARG A 131 -9.29 7.95 7.49
C ARG A 131 -8.00 7.24 7.89
N LEU A 132 -7.39 6.57 6.93
CA LEU A 132 -6.05 6.01 7.07
C LEU A 132 -5.08 6.78 6.16
N VAL A 133 -4.08 7.45 6.73
CA VAL A 133 -3.03 8.14 5.98
C VAL A 133 -1.68 7.85 6.61
N GLY A 134 -0.72 7.35 5.85
CA GLY A 134 0.62 7.09 6.38
C GLY A 134 1.22 5.78 5.88
N LEU A 135 1.95 5.11 6.77
CA LEU A 135 2.82 3.98 6.45
C LEU A 135 2.28 2.65 7.02
N PRO A 136 1.65 1.78 6.21
CA PRO A 136 1.23 0.48 6.71
C PRO A 136 2.40 -0.52 6.70
N LYS A 137 2.37 -1.49 7.62
CA LYS A 137 3.35 -2.59 7.69
C LYS A 137 2.65 -3.89 8.08
N ALA A 138 2.96 -5.00 7.42
CA ALA A 138 2.53 -6.32 7.85
C ALA A 138 3.65 -7.03 8.61
N VAL A 139 3.30 -7.79 9.64
CA VAL A 139 4.19 -8.72 10.33
C VAL A 139 3.60 -10.11 10.15
N LEU A 140 4.27 -10.97 9.39
CA LEU A 140 3.74 -12.29 9.04
C LEU A 140 4.67 -13.41 9.47
N TYR A 141 4.11 -14.46 10.02
CA TYR A 141 4.80 -15.73 10.28
C TYR A 141 4.37 -16.72 9.20
N VAL A 142 5.30 -17.12 8.34
CA VAL A 142 4.98 -17.92 7.14
C VAL A 142 5.90 -19.12 6.98
N SER A 143 5.42 -20.17 6.32
CA SER A 143 6.24 -21.31 5.88
C SER A 143 5.76 -21.89 4.54
N CYS A 144 6.62 -22.68 3.91
CA CYS A 144 6.35 -23.44 2.69
C CYS A 144 7.10 -24.78 2.78
N GLU A 145 6.46 -25.88 2.41
CA GLU A 145 7.05 -27.23 2.49
C GLU A 145 7.83 -27.59 1.22
N GLU A 146 7.53 -26.92 0.11
CA GLU A 146 7.93 -27.33 -1.24
C GLU A 146 9.16 -26.58 -1.77
N LYS A 147 9.57 -25.50 -1.10
CA LYS A 147 10.66 -24.63 -1.53
C LYS A 147 11.41 -23.99 -0.35
N ASP A 148 12.65 -23.64 -0.61
CA ASP A 148 13.58 -22.99 0.32
C ASP A 148 13.49 -21.45 0.35
N ASP A 149 12.43 -20.88 -0.25
CA ASP A 149 12.17 -19.45 -0.34
C ASP A 149 10.70 -19.19 -0.68
N LEU A 150 10.21 -18.01 -0.32
CA LEU A 150 8.83 -17.56 -0.53
C LEU A 150 8.82 -16.10 -0.93
N ILE A 151 8.03 -15.72 -1.94
CA ILE A 151 7.67 -14.33 -2.21
C ILE A 151 6.26 -14.11 -1.69
N ILE A 152 6.08 -13.14 -0.82
CA ILE A 152 4.78 -12.81 -0.24
C ILE A 152 4.36 -11.43 -0.73
N PHE A 153 3.15 -11.33 -1.25
CA PHE A 153 2.48 -10.09 -1.60
C PHE A 153 1.39 -9.82 -0.57
N VAL A 154 1.36 -8.59 -0.04
CA VAL A 154 0.31 -8.13 0.88
C VAL A 154 -0.39 -6.95 0.24
N THR A 155 -1.69 -7.05 0.00
CA THR A 155 -2.48 -6.00 -0.67
C THR A 155 -3.60 -5.51 0.23
N LEU A 156 -3.66 -4.19 0.40
CA LEU A 156 -4.73 -3.51 1.13
C LEU A 156 -5.83 -3.10 0.15
N ARG A 157 -6.91 -3.87 0.11
CA ARG A 157 -8.11 -3.59 -0.69
C ARG A 157 -9.17 -2.90 0.17
N LYS A 158 -10.07 -2.18 -0.50
CA LYS A 158 -11.29 -1.63 0.13
C LYS A 158 -12.51 -2.41 -0.34
N ARG A 159 -13.45 -2.66 0.59
CA ARG A 159 -14.77 -3.21 0.31
C ARG A 159 -15.86 -2.19 0.65
N ASP A 160 -16.92 -2.15 -0.14
CA ASP A 160 -18.13 -1.41 0.21
C ASP A 160 -18.88 -2.10 1.37
N ALA A 161 -19.95 -1.47 1.87
CA ALA A 161 -20.76 -2.01 2.97
C ALA A 161 -21.52 -3.31 2.62
N LYS A 162 -21.55 -3.72 1.34
CA LYS A 162 -22.11 -5.00 0.88
C LYS A 162 -21.03 -6.07 0.72
N GLY A 163 -19.76 -5.73 0.97
CA GLY A 163 -18.61 -6.62 0.84
C GLY A 163 -17.99 -6.66 -0.55
N ASN A 164 -18.44 -5.85 -1.52
CA ASN A 164 -17.88 -5.83 -2.87
C ASN A 164 -16.50 -5.15 -2.86
N LEU A 165 -15.52 -5.76 -3.53
CA LEU A 165 -14.20 -5.14 -3.70
C LEU A 165 -14.30 -3.91 -4.60
N LEU A 166 -13.77 -2.79 -4.13
CA LEU A 166 -13.72 -1.55 -4.87
C LEU A 166 -12.35 -1.35 -5.54
N MET A 167 -12.34 -0.45 -6.52
CA MET A 167 -11.15 0.13 -7.14
C MET A 167 -11.28 1.66 -7.11
N HIS A 168 -10.18 2.37 -7.30
CA HIS A 168 -10.14 3.81 -7.48
C HIS A 168 -9.76 4.14 -8.92
N LEU A 169 -10.39 5.15 -9.52
CA LEU A 169 -10.05 5.64 -10.85
C LEU A 169 -8.93 6.67 -10.74
N ASN A 170 -7.80 6.44 -11.40
CA ASN A 170 -6.62 7.32 -11.35
C ASN A 170 -6.76 8.58 -12.24
N PHE A 171 -7.95 8.88 -12.71
CA PHE A 171 -8.30 10.06 -13.50
C PHE A 171 -9.64 10.60 -12.98
N PRO A 172 -9.94 11.88 -13.16
CA PRO A 172 -11.28 12.36 -12.81
C PRO A 172 -12.31 11.73 -13.73
N PHE A 173 -13.51 11.44 -13.23
CA PHE A 173 -14.55 10.72 -13.98
C PHE A 173 -14.91 11.43 -15.29
N LYS A 174 -14.89 12.76 -15.29
CA LYS A 174 -15.14 13.60 -16.49
C LYS A 174 -14.15 13.37 -17.64
N ALA A 175 -12.98 12.77 -17.38
CA ALA A 175 -11.96 12.47 -18.38
C ALA A 175 -12.08 11.05 -18.94
N MET A 176 -12.98 10.23 -18.40
CA MET A 176 -13.20 8.84 -18.80
C MET A 176 -14.32 8.74 -19.84
N PRO A 177 -14.24 7.82 -20.82
CA PRO A 177 -15.33 7.57 -21.78
C PRO A 177 -16.47 6.70 -21.20
N TYR A 178 -16.48 6.46 -19.89
CA TYR A 178 -17.41 5.60 -19.17
C TYR A 178 -17.98 6.34 -17.96
N ASP A 179 -19.22 6.02 -17.58
CA ASP A 179 -19.88 6.66 -16.44
C ASP A 179 -19.49 6.04 -15.08
N THR A 180 -19.03 4.78 -15.09
CA THR A 180 -18.65 4.05 -13.88
C THR A 180 -17.40 3.19 -14.11
N ILE A 181 -16.71 2.85 -13.02
CA ILE A 181 -15.56 1.94 -13.03
C ILE A 181 -15.97 0.55 -13.53
N GLU A 182 -17.15 0.06 -13.15
CA GLU A 182 -17.65 -1.26 -13.55
C GLU A 182 -17.94 -1.36 -15.05
N ALA A 183 -18.18 -0.22 -15.71
CA ALA A 183 -18.41 -0.16 -17.15
C ALA A 183 -17.10 -0.26 -17.97
N ILE A 184 -15.93 -0.13 -17.35
CA ILE A 184 -14.63 -0.24 -18.04
C ILE A 184 -14.41 -1.71 -18.45
N PRO A 185 -14.29 -2.02 -19.76
CA PRO A 185 -14.08 -3.38 -20.23
C PRO A 185 -12.81 -3.99 -19.62
N THR A 186 -12.82 -5.27 -19.26
CA THR A 186 -11.68 -5.96 -18.62
C THR A 186 -10.36 -5.77 -19.39
N LYS A 187 -10.41 -5.75 -20.73
CA LYS A 187 -9.24 -5.55 -21.60
C LYS A 187 -8.62 -4.15 -21.51
N GLU A 188 -9.34 -3.19 -20.96
CA GLU A 188 -8.93 -1.78 -20.80
C GLU A 188 -8.59 -1.46 -19.34
N GLN A 189 -8.78 -2.42 -18.43
CA GLN A 189 -8.40 -2.26 -17.03
C GLN A 189 -6.88 -2.48 -16.87
N ALA A 190 -6.22 -1.47 -16.30
CA ALA A 190 -4.79 -1.33 -16.23
C ALA A 190 -4.40 -0.66 -14.90
N VAL A 191 -3.16 -0.81 -14.43
CA VAL A 191 -2.68 -0.11 -13.23
C VAL A 191 -2.61 1.40 -13.45
N LEU A 192 -2.54 1.82 -14.73
CA LEU A 192 -2.51 3.23 -15.11
C LEU A 192 -3.85 3.90 -14.88
N ASN A 193 -4.97 3.25 -15.20
CA ASN A 193 -6.30 3.84 -15.00
C ASN A 193 -6.96 3.44 -13.68
N LEU A 194 -6.64 2.27 -13.13
CA LEU A 194 -7.29 1.74 -11.93
C LEU A 194 -6.29 1.39 -10.84
N HIS A 195 -6.56 1.88 -9.63
CA HIS A 195 -5.86 1.49 -8.42
C HIS A 195 -6.70 0.50 -7.62
N LYS A 196 -6.19 -0.74 -7.46
CA LYS A 196 -6.86 -1.78 -6.67
C LYS A 196 -6.66 -1.58 -5.17
N GLY A 197 -5.52 -1.02 -4.76
CA GLY A 197 -5.08 -1.05 -3.38
C GLY A 197 -3.56 -0.97 -3.26
N SER A 198 -3.08 -0.67 -2.06
CA SER A 198 -1.65 -0.48 -1.81
C SER A 198 -1.02 -1.82 -1.51
N MET A 199 0.22 -2.03 -1.92
CA MET A 199 0.86 -3.33 -1.89
C MET A 199 2.25 -3.26 -1.26
N GLY A 200 2.56 -4.30 -0.48
CA GLY A 200 3.90 -4.64 -0.01
C GLY A 200 4.33 -5.99 -0.60
N ILE A 201 5.63 -6.15 -0.80
CA ILE A 201 6.23 -7.40 -1.29
C ILE A 201 7.51 -7.67 -0.53
N LEU A 202 7.73 -8.93 -0.16
CA LEU A 202 9.01 -9.37 0.37
C LEU A 202 9.33 -10.80 -0.08
N ARG A 203 10.58 -11.02 -0.49
CA ARG A 203 11.16 -12.35 -0.66
C ARG A 203 11.75 -12.77 0.69
N ALA A 204 11.32 -13.91 1.21
CA ALA A 204 11.61 -14.37 2.56
C ALA A 204 13.11 -14.65 2.79
N SER A 205 13.86 -15.06 1.76
CA SER A 205 15.32 -15.14 1.84
C SER A 205 16.01 -13.78 2.05
N HIS A 206 15.35 -12.65 1.80
CA HIS A 206 15.84 -11.30 2.10
C HIS A 206 15.15 -10.67 3.32
N ARG A 207 14.60 -11.48 4.23
CA ARG A 207 13.87 -11.00 5.42
C ARG A 207 14.71 -10.22 6.44
N ALA A 208 16.04 -10.19 6.30
CA ALA A 208 16.91 -9.43 7.18
C ALA A 208 16.37 -8.00 7.37
N TYR A 209 16.17 -7.59 8.63
CA TYR A 209 15.54 -6.33 9.00
C TYR A 209 16.48 -5.56 9.92
N ASP A 210 16.76 -4.31 9.56
CA ASP A 210 17.61 -3.42 10.34
C ASP A 210 16.77 -2.25 10.91
N PRO A 211 16.35 -2.33 12.18
CA PRO A 211 15.57 -1.26 12.80
C PRO A 211 16.36 0.04 12.95
N ALA A 212 17.69 -0.01 13.07
CA ALA A 212 18.52 1.18 13.25
C ALA A 212 18.65 2.01 11.96
N ARG A 213 18.50 1.37 10.80
CA ARG A 213 18.47 2.02 9.48
C ARG A 213 17.05 2.29 8.97
N SER A 214 16.03 1.86 9.70
CA SER A 214 14.64 2.09 9.33
C SER A 214 14.25 3.53 9.60
N LEU A 215 13.68 4.20 8.60
CA LEU A 215 13.28 5.62 8.72
C LEU A 215 12.09 5.81 9.66
N HIS A 216 11.33 4.74 9.90
CA HIS A 216 10.15 4.71 10.75
C HIS A 216 9.87 3.26 11.16
N PRO A 217 9.24 2.96 12.31
CA PRO A 217 8.93 1.58 12.71
C PRO A 217 8.07 0.82 11.68
N GLN A 218 7.27 1.53 10.89
CA GLN A 218 6.42 1.00 9.82
C GLN A 218 7.04 1.14 8.41
N PHE A 219 8.29 1.60 8.32
CA PHE A 219 9.07 1.66 7.08
C PHE A 219 10.31 0.78 7.25
N PRO A 220 10.18 -0.55 7.17
CA PRO A 220 11.27 -1.45 7.46
C PRO A 220 12.39 -1.30 6.43
N PHE A 221 13.62 -1.29 6.92
CA PHE A 221 14.80 -1.35 6.09
C PHE A 221 15.29 -2.79 5.98
N HIS A 222 15.24 -3.33 4.77
CA HIS A 222 15.86 -4.60 4.42
C HIS A 222 17.18 -4.32 3.68
N PRO A 223 18.34 -4.80 4.18
CA PRO A 223 19.62 -4.54 3.52
C PRO A 223 19.74 -5.12 2.12
N HIS A 224 19.06 -6.25 1.87
CA HIS A 224 19.14 -7.02 0.62
C HIS A 224 20.58 -7.37 0.19
N ASP A 225 21.50 -7.47 1.14
CA ASP A 225 22.94 -7.73 0.91
C ASP A 225 23.30 -9.23 0.90
N LYS A 226 22.40 -10.09 1.39
CA LYS A 226 22.51 -11.54 1.36
C LYS A 226 21.16 -12.23 1.18
N GLU A 227 21.22 -13.46 0.66
CA GLU A 227 20.11 -14.41 0.65
C GLU A 227 20.28 -15.42 1.79
N GLU A 228 19.32 -15.47 2.70
CA GLU A 228 19.23 -16.46 3.77
C GLU A 228 18.15 -17.48 3.43
N LYS A 229 18.51 -18.48 2.62
CA LYS A 229 17.59 -19.58 2.26
C LYS A 229 16.98 -20.24 3.49
N ILE A 230 15.77 -20.75 3.33
CA ILE A 230 14.93 -21.24 4.40
C ILE A 230 14.84 -22.77 4.26
N THR A 231 15.06 -23.51 5.34
CA THR A 231 14.78 -24.95 5.29
C THR A 231 13.28 -25.16 5.10
N PRO A 232 12.82 -25.92 4.09
CA PRO A 232 11.40 -26.15 3.88
C PRO A 232 10.68 -26.62 5.16
N GLY A 233 9.47 -26.11 5.36
CA GLY A 233 8.66 -26.30 6.58
C GLY A 233 8.98 -25.34 7.73
N THR A 234 10.11 -24.63 7.69
CA THR A 234 10.49 -23.68 8.75
C THR A 234 9.59 -22.44 8.74
N ILE A 235 9.07 -22.08 9.90
CA ILE A 235 8.32 -20.83 10.10
C ILE A 235 9.31 -19.67 10.22
N VAL A 236 9.12 -18.63 9.41
CA VAL A 236 9.93 -17.41 9.45
C VAL A 236 9.05 -16.18 9.66
N LYS A 237 9.57 -15.20 10.41
CA LYS A 237 8.95 -13.88 10.57
C LYS A 237 9.37 -12.97 9.42
N LEU A 238 8.41 -12.29 8.82
CA LEU A 238 8.58 -11.26 7.79
C LEU A 238 8.00 -9.94 8.29
N GLU A 239 8.76 -8.85 8.13
CA GLU A 239 8.26 -7.48 8.32
C GLU A 239 8.13 -6.82 6.96
N ILE A 240 6.92 -6.73 6.42
CA ILE A 240 6.69 -6.31 5.03
C ILE A 240 6.18 -4.87 5.04
N GLY A 241 7.00 -3.94 4.57
CA GLY A 241 6.58 -2.56 4.33
C GLY A 241 5.58 -2.50 3.18
N ILE A 242 4.46 -1.80 3.39
CA ILE A 242 3.42 -1.59 2.38
C ILE A 242 3.52 -0.13 1.93
N TRP A 243 3.28 0.14 0.64
CA TRP A 243 3.31 1.52 0.16
C TRP A 243 2.33 2.42 0.93
N SER A 244 2.71 3.69 1.07
CA SER A 244 1.93 4.68 1.81
C SER A 244 0.51 4.79 1.27
N ILE A 245 -0.45 4.93 2.17
CA ILE A 245 -1.88 5.04 1.83
C ILE A 245 -2.42 6.40 2.21
N GLY A 246 -3.50 6.78 1.54
CA GLY A 246 -4.44 7.80 1.98
C GLY A 246 -5.83 7.34 1.58
N TYR A 247 -6.56 6.66 2.48
CA TYR A 247 -7.86 6.03 2.20
C TYR A 247 -8.91 6.53 3.18
N ASP A 248 -10.09 6.83 2.66
CA ASP A 248 -11.28 7.07 3.47
C ASP A 248 -12.18 5.84 3.48
N PHE A 249 -12.82 5.60 4.61
CA PHE A 249 -13.84 4.57 4.81
C PHE A 249 -15.06 5.21 5.46
N ASP A 250 -16.24 4.94 4.93
CA ASP A 250 -17.51 5.20 5.59
C ASP A 250 -17.85 4.07 6.57
N ALA A 251 -18.77 4.34 7.49
CA ALA A 251 -19.30 3.31 8.39
C ALA A 251 -19.86 2.12 7.59
N GLY A 252 -19.46 0.91 7.99
CA GLY A 252 -19.84 -0.34 7.33
C GLY A 252 -18.92 -0.76 6.18
N GLU A 253 -18.08 0.12 5.65
CA GLU A 253 -17.03 -0.27 4.69
C GLU A 253 -15.89 -1.02 5.41
N SER A 254 -15.09 -1.76 4.64
CA SER A 254 -14.02 -2.59 5.21
C SER A 254 -12.70 -2.43 4.48
N ILE A 255 -11.61 -2.61 5.22
CA ILE A 255 -10.29 -2.91 4.65
C ILE A 255 -10.12 -4.43 4.61
N SER A 256 -9.62 -4.94 3.48
CA SER A 256 -9.32 -6.35 3.23
C SER A 256 -7.82 -6.49 2.98
N VAL A 257 -7.16 -7.28 3.81
CA VAL A 257 -5.74 -7.60 3.72
C VAL A 257 -5.61 -8.93 3.01
N GLN A 258 -5.26 -8.88 1.73
CA GLN A 258 -5.09 -10.05 0.88
C GLN A 258 -3.61 -10.45 0.84
N ILE A 259 -3.32 -11.69 1.22
CA ILE A 259 -1.97 -12.25 1.25
C ILE A 259 -1.88 -13.39 0.24
N GLY A 260 -1.02 -13.21 -0.76
CA GLY A 260 -0.89 -14.15 -1.87
C GLY A 260 0.55 -14.33 -2.34
N GLY A 261 0.75 -15.29 -3.25
CA GLY A 261 2.06 -15.67 -3.80
C GLY A 261 2.37 -15.05 -5.16
N GLN A 262 1.43 -14.34 -5.77
CA GLN A 262 1.60 -13.72 -7.08
C GLN A 262 1.30 -12.23 -7.03
N LEU A 263 1.85 -11.50 -8.00
CA LEU A 263 1.57 -10.08 -8.17
C LEU A 263 0.07 -9.90 -8.53
N PRO A 264 -0.72 -9.13 -7.75
CA PRO A 264 -2.16 -8.94 -7.99
C PRO A 264 -2.45 -7.87 -9.06
N ALA A 265 -1.62 -7.82 -10.12
CA ALA A 265 -1.70 -6.82 -11.18
C ALA A 265 -2.80 -7.15 -12.21
N PHE A 266 -3.05 -6.20 -13.11
CA PHE A 266 -3.75 -6.48 -14.37
C PHE A 266 -2.80 -7.16 -15.36
N THR A 267 -3.32 -7.88 -16.34
CA THR A 267 -2.55 -8.64 -17.35
C THR A 267 -1.95 -7.76 -18.45
N GLU A 268 -1.74 -6.47 -18.19
CA GLU A 268 -1.44 -5.44 -19.19
C GLU A 268 -0.02 -5.57 -19.79
N TYR A 269 0.92 -6.19 -19.07
CA TYR A 269 2.32 -6.34 -19.48
C TYR A 269 2.72 -7.78 -19.82
N ASP A 270 1.79 -8.74 -19.81
CA ASP A 270 2.11 -10.15 -20.09
C ASP A 270 2.69 -10.32 -21.49
N ALA A 271 2.20 -9.53 -22.47
CA ALA A 271 2.71 -9.53 -23.84
C ALA A 271 4.12 -8.93 -23.99
N PHE A 272 4.57 -8.12 -23.03
CA PHE A 272 5.84 -7.37 -23.08
C PHE A 272 6.89 -7.89 -22.09
N SER A 273 6.56 -8.94 -21.34
CA SER A 273 7.40 -9.48 -20.28
C SER A 273 7.91 -10.87 -20.64
N LYS A 274 9.21 -11.12 -20.44
CA LYS A 274 9.73 -12.49 -20.47
C LYS A 274 9.24 -13.24 -19.22
N PRO A 275 8.97 -14.55 -19.31
CA PRO A 275 8.68 -15.35 -18.13
C PRO A 275 9.82 -15.22 -17.12
N ARG A 276 9.47 -15.08 -15.84
CA ARG A 276 10.48 -15.10 -14.76
C ARG A 276 11.22 -16.44 -14.75
N PRO A 277 12.52 -16.45 -14.41
CA PRO A 277 13.26 -17.70 -14.21
C PRO A 277 12.58 -18.61 -13.18
N GLU A 278 12.58 -19.93 -13.42
CA GLU A 278 11.87 -20.89 -12.56
C GLU A 278 12.36 -20.87 -11.10
N HIS A 279 13.67 -20.70 -10.90
CA HIS A 279 14.25 -20.61 -9.56
C HIS A 279 13.76 -19.39 -8.78
N GLU A 280 13.26 -18.34 -9.43
CA GLU A 280 12.70 -17.16 -8.75
C GLU A 280 11.23 -17.34 -8.34
N LYS A 281 10.47 -18.21 -8.99
CA LYS A 281 9.01 -18.34 -8.80
C LYS A 281 8.68 -19.01 -7.47
N ASN A 282 7.51 -18.70 -6.93
CA ASN A 282 6.94 -19.49 -5.84
C ASN A 282 6.55 -20.90 -6.28
N LYS A 283 6.41 -21.82 -5.32
CA LYS A 283 6.02 -23.20 -5.57
C LYS A 283 5.17 -23.72 -4.42
N GLY A 284 4.08 -24.41 -4.77
CA GLY A 284 3.26 -25.13 -3.80
C GLY A 284 2.45 -24.21 -2.89
N THR A 285 2.13 -24.72 -1.70
CA THR A 285 1.23 -24.04 -0.77
C THR A 285 2.02 -23.22 0.24
N HIS A 286 1.71 -21.94 0.32
CA HIS A 286 2.21 -21.10 1.40
C HIS A 286 1.26 -21.17 2.60
N LYS A 287 1.83 -21.13 3.80
CA LYS A 287 1.11 -21.17 5.08
C LYS A 287 1.34 -19.86 5.83
N ILE A 288 0.29 -19.28 6.38
CA ILE A 288 0.31 -18.14 7.30
C ILE A 288 -0.07 -18.66 8.68
N HIS A 289 0.83 -18.51 9.63
CA HIS A 289 0.66 -18.97 11.00
C HIS A 289 0.12 -17.84 11.87
N THR A 290 -0.90 -18.15 12.66
CA THR A 290 -1.58 -17.23 13.57
C THR A 290 -1.72 -17.90 14.93
N GLY A 291 -1.61 -17.16 16.03
CA GLY A 291 -1.71 -17.70 17.39
C GLY A 291 -0.80 -16.97 18.38
N PRO A 292 -0.74 -17.44 19.64
CA PRO A 292 0.05 -16.78 20.69
C PRO A 292 1.55 -16.69 20.38
N GLU A 293 2.11 -17.73 19.75
CA GLU A 293 3.54 -17.79 19.38
C GLU A 293 3.83 -17.12 18.03
N HIS A 294 2.81 -17.03 17.17
CA HIS A 294 2.91 -16.52 15.80
C HIS A 294 1.87 -15.42 15.57
N PRO A 295 1.98 -14.25 16.21
CA PRO A 295 0.97 -13.20 16.13
C PRO A 295 1.09 -12.44 14.80
N SER A 296 0.73 -13.07 13.68
CA SER A 296 0.69 -12.39 12.39
C SER A 296 -0.30 -11.22 12.44
N SER A 297 0.11 -10.04 11.98
CA SER A 297 -0.62 -8.78 12.13
C SER A 297 -0.44 -7.84 10.93
N ILE A 298 -1.32 -6.86 10.85
CA ILE A 298 -1.21 -5.67 10.00
C ILE A 298 -1.23 -4.42 10.90
N ILE A 299 -0.34 -3.48 10.64
CA ILE A 299 -0.27 -2.20 11.34
C ILE A 299 -0.79 -1.12 10.38
N LEU A 300 -1.85 -0.43 10.77
CA LEU A 300 -2.55 0.55 9.95
C LEU A 300 -2.47 1.97 10.56
N PRO A 301 -2.29 3.02 9.74
CA PRO A 301 -2.09 4.38 10.21
C PRO A 301 -3.41 5.16 10.37
N PHE A 302 -4.06 5.09 11.53
CA PHE A 302 -5.30 5.83 11.78
C PHE A 302 -5.00 7.31 12.06
N ILE A 303 -5.68 8.21 11.35
CA ILE A 303 -5.57 9.64 11.61
C ILE A 303 -6.65 10.05 12.64
N PRO A 304 -6.28 10.76 13.72
CA PRO A 304 -7.26 11.35 14.63
C PRO A 304 -8.22 12.28 13.87
N GLN A 305 -9.52 12.18 14.17
CA GLN A 305 -10.53 13.09 13.61
C GLN A 305 -10.50 14.47 14.26
#